data_AF-A0AA42E8L2-F1
#
_entry.id   AF-A0AA42E8L2-F1
#
_cell.length_a   1.000
_cell.length_b   1.000
_cell.length_c   1.000
_cell.angle_alpha   90.00
_cell.angle_beta   90.00
_cell.angle_gamma   90.00
#
_symmetry.space_group_name_H-M   'P 1'
#
loop_
_entity.id
_entity.type
_entity.pdbx_description
1 polymer ?
#
loop_
_entity_poly.entity_id
_entity_poly.type
_entity_poly.pdbx_seq_one_letter_code
_entity_poly.pdbx_strand_id
1 'polypeptide(L)'
;MARHRFAIHMQVSGLDLVEFGSKSAARKFQQATDQFFFDGRRAALFEALIALGMDARTIRWHADHPGERMPCCVNAGIAIPPRPARRPSPRRVQRAP
;
A
#
# COMPACT_ATOMS: atom_id res chain seq x y z
N MET A 1 11.48 10.85 3.70
CA MET A 1 10.42 9.88 4.02
C MET A 1 9.49 9.78 2.81
N ALA A 2 9.63 8.75 1.98
CA ALA A 2 8.87 8.65 0.72
C ALA A 2 7.50 7.99 0.98
N ARG A 3 6.43 8.76 0.77
CA ARG A 3 5.03 8.34 0.86
C ARG A 3 4.60 7.62 -0.42
N HIS A 4 3.62 6.73 -0.27
CA HIS A 4 2.78 6.10 -1.28
C HIS A 4 3.33 4.86 -1.99
N ARG A 5 2.77 3.70 -1.63
CA ARG A 5 2.77 2.50 -2.46
C ARG A 5 1.33 1.99 -2.67
N PHE A 6 0.57 2.78 -3.42
CA PHE A 6 -0.54 2.38 -4.31
C PHE A 6 -1.49 1.29 -3.83
N ALA A 7 -2.27 1.68 -2.83
CA ALA A 7 -3.66 1.29 -2.72
C ALA A 7 -4.52 2.55 -2.70
N ILE A 8 -5.59 2.57 -3.49
CA ILE A 8 -6.61 3.61 -3.41
C ILE A 8 -7.85 2.96 -2.83
N HIS A 9 -8.30 3.48 -1.70
CA HIS A 9 -9.60 3.16 -1.15
C HIS A 9 -10.69 3.89 -1.95
N MET A 10 -11.49 3.16 -2.72
CA MET A 10 -12.68 3.68 -3.39
C MET A 10 -13.94 3.16 -2.72
N GLN A 11 -14.96 4.02 -2.64
CA GLN A 11 -16.29 3.65 -2.18
C GLN A 11 -17.19 3.61 -3.42
N VAL A 12 -17.50 2.41 -3.92
CA VAL A 12 -18.35 2.21 -5.10
C VAL A 12 -19.71 1.71 -4.62
N SER A 13 -20.74 2.54 -4.74
CA SER A 13 -22.14 2.17 -4.40
C SER A 13 -22.31 1.59 -2.99
N GLY A 14 -21.55 2.10 -2.01
CA GLY A 14 -21.59 1.64 -0.62
C GLY A 14 -20.66 0.46 -0.28
N LEU A 15 -19.90 -0.05 -1.25
CA LEU A 15 -18.85 -1.05 -1.04
C LEU A 15 -17.48 -0.39 -1.00
N ASP A 16 -16.72 -0.65 0.05
CA ASP A 16 -15.31 -0.27 0.15
C ASP A 16 -14.45 -1.23 -0.69
N LEU A 17 -13.61 -0.68 -1.59
CA LEU A 17 -12.78 -1.41 -2.55
C LEU A 17 -11.35 -0.89 -2.50
N VAL A 18 -10.37 -1.80 -2.52
CA VAL A 18 -8.95 -1.44 -2.64
C VAL A 18 -8.43 -1.69 -4.05
N GLU A 19 -7.98 -0.63 -4.72
CA GLU A 19 -7.37 -0.76 -6.04
C GLU A 19 -5.84 -0.79 -5.95
N PHE A 20 -5.23 -1.77 -6.62
CA PHE A 20 -3.78 -1.94 -6.67
C PHE A 20 -3.21 -1.68 -8.06
N GLY A 21 -2.09 -0.96 -8.13
CA GLY A 21 -1.32 -0.80 -9.38
C GLY A 21 -0.57 -2.05 -9.84
N SER A 22 -0.56 -3.14 -9.05
CA SER A 22 0.11 -4.38 -9.42
C SER A 22 -0.57 -5.63 -8.85
N LYS A 23 -0.53 -6.73 -9.61
CA LYS A 23 -1.02 -8.05 -9.17
C LYS A 23 -0.29 -8.56 -7.92
N SER A 24 1.00 -8.26 -7.78
CA SER A 24 1.80 -8.69 -6.63
C SER A 24 1.39 -7.98 -5.34
N ALA A 25 1.04 -6.70 -5.40
CA ALA A 25 0.52 -5.97 -4.24
C ALA A 25 -0.87 -6.48 -3.83
N ALA A 26 -1.78 -6.69 -4.81
CA ALA A 26 -3.09 -7.28 -4.54
C ALA A 26 -2.99 -8.68 -3.91
N ARG A 27 -2.09 -9.52 -4.40
CA ARG A 27 -1.87 -10.86 -3.83
C ARG A 27 -1.36 -10.81 -2.39
N LYS A 28 -0.44 -9.90 -2.08
CA LYS A 28 0.06 -9.71 -0.71
C LYS A 28 -1.02 -9.22 0.24
N PHE A 29 -1.89 -8.31 -0.23
CA PHE A 29 -3.05 -7.86 0.53
C PHE A 29 -3.99 -9.02 0.85
N GLN A 30 -4.35 -9.81 -0.18
CA GLN A 30 -5.23 -10.96 -0.02
C GLN A 30 -4.64 -11.99 0.95
N GLN A 31 -3.35 -12.29 0.84
CA GLN A 31 -2.64 -13.17 1.78
C GLN A 31 -2.68 -12.64 3.22
N ALA A 32 -2.48 -11.34 3.43
CA ALA A 32 -2.54 -10.76 4.77
C ALA A 32 -3.94 -10.85 5.38
N THR A 33 -4.98 -10.58 4.58
CA THR A 33 -6.37 -10.71 5.03
C THR A 33 -6.78 -12.16 5.27
N ASP A 34 -6.31 -13.10 4.44
CA ASP A 34 -6.55 -14.53 4.62
C ASP A 34 -5.86 -15.03 5.90
N GLN A 35 -4.58 -14.67 6.10
CA GLN A 35 -3.85 -15.06 7.30
C GLN A 35 -4.53 -14.54 8.57
N PHE A 36 -5.02 -13.30 8.55
CA PHE A 36 -5.77 -12.75 9.67
C PHE A 36 -7.08 -13.50 9.91
N PHE A 37 -7.79 -13.90 8.85
CA PHE A 37 -9.02 -14.67 8.97
C PHE A 37 -8.79 -16.03 9.67
N PHE A 38 -7.65 -16.68 9.41
CA PHE A 38 -7.33 -17.98 10.03
C PHE A 38 -6.69 -17.84 11.42
N ASP A 39 -5.74 -16.91 11.60
CA ASP A 39 -4.93 -16.81 12.81
C ASP A 39 -5.45 -15.78 13.83
N GLY A 40 -6.33 -14.87 13.44
CA GLY A 40 -6.84 -13.78 14.27
C GLY A 40 -5.79 -12.74 14.68
N ARG A 41 -4.55 -12.80 14.16
CA ARG A 41 -3.44 -11.92 14.55
C ARG A 41 -3.55 -10.54 13.93
N ARG A 42 -4.26 -9.65 14.61
CA ARG A 42 -4.52 -8.28 14.17
C ARG A 42 -3.24 -7.44 13.96
N ALA A 43 -2.21 -7.64 14.80
CA ALA A 43 -0.94 -6.94 14.66
C ALA A 43 -0.25 -7.24 13.32
N ALA A 44 -0.20 -8.53 12.94
CA ALA A 44 0.38 -8.97 11.68
C ALA A 44 -0.37 -8.41 10.46
N LEU A 45 -1.70 -8.30 10.55
CA LEU A 45 -2.50 -7.63 9.51
C LEU A 45 -2.07 -6.18 9.35
N PHE A 46 -2.04 -5.40 10.43
CA PHE A 46 -1.71 -3.97 10.35
C PHE A 46 -0.29 -3.73 9.86
N GLU A 47 0.68 -4.52 10.30
CA GLU A 47 2.05 -4.46 9.78
C GLU A 47 2.10 -4.71 8.27
N ALA A 48 1.35 -5.71 7.78
CA ALA A 48 1.26 -6.00 6.34
C ALA A 48 0.60 -4.85 5.56
N LEU A 49 -0.49 -4.27 6.08
CA LEU A 49 -1.17 -3.13 5.46
C LEU A 49 -0.25 -1.89 5.39
N ILE A 50 0.48 -1.60 6.47
CA ILE A 50 1.47 -0.50 6.51
C ILE A 50 2.61 -0.78 5.52
N ALA A 51 3.11 -2.00 5.46
CA ALA A 51 4.18 -2.39 4.51
C ALA A 51 3.72 -2.29 3.05
N LEU A 52 2.44 -2.53 2.79
CA LEU A 52 1.82 -2.30 1.48
C LEU A 52 1.57 -0.82 1.20
N GLY A 53 1.76 0.09 2.15
CA GLY A 53 1.57 1.52 1.95
C GLY A 53 0.10 1.92 1.85
N MET A 54 -0.79 1.16 2.50
CA MET A 54 -2.21 1.49 2.64
C MET A 54 -2.40 2.85 3.30
N ASP A 55 -3.44 3.57 2.87
CA ASP A 55 -3.83 4.80 3.55
C ASP A 55 -4.49 4.52 4.92
N ALA A 56 -4.57 5.58 5.73
CA ALA A 56 -5.10 5.47 7.09
C ALA A 56 -6.59 5.09 7.13
N ARG A 57 -7.38 5.41 6.09
CA ARG A 57 -8.79 5.04 6.01
C ARG A 57 -8.94 3.54 5.81
N THR A 58 -8.18 2.94 4.89
CA THR A 58 -8.12 1.48 4.72
C THR A 58 -7.71 0.74 5.98
N ILE A 59 -6.67 1.23 6.67
CA ILE A 59 -6.21 0.61 7.92
C ILE A 59 -7.30 0.71 9.00
N ARG A 60 -7.97 1.87 9.10
CA ARG A 60 -9.06 2.08 10.06
C ARG A 60 -10.28 1.21 9.75
N TRP A 61 -10.61 1.02 8.47
CA TRP A 61 -11.70 0.12 8.07
C TRP A 61 -11.52 -1.29 8.65
N HIS A 62 -10.32 -1.86 8.53
CA HIS A 62 -9.99 -3.16 9.12
C HIS A 62 -9.96 -3.15 10.66
N ALA A 63 -9.83 -1.97 11.26
CA ALA A 63 -9.96 -1.83 12.70
C ALA A 63 -11.43 -1.90 13.13
N ASP A 64 -12.32 -1.26 12.37
CA ASP A 64 -13.75 -1.18 12.67
C ASP A 64 -14.51 -2.47 12.26
N HIS A 65 -13.99 -3.23 11.29
CA HIS A 65 -14.59 -4.46 10.75
C HIS A 65 -13.67 -5.68 10.89
N PRO A 66 -13.48 -6.21 12.12
CA PRO A 66 -12.58 -7.34 12.35
C PRO A 66 -13.14 -8.64 11.76
N GLY A 67 -12.39 -9.22 10.82
CA GLY A 67 -12.70 -10.50 10.19
C GLY A 67 -13.38 -10.34 8.83
N GLU A 68 -13.84 -9.14 8.51
CA GLU A 68 -14.39 -8.81 7.21
C GLU A 68 -13.29 -8.63 6.15
N ARG A 69 -13.65 -8.96 4.91
CA ARG A 69 -12.74 -8.90 3.76
C ARG A 69 -13.19 -7.80 2.83
N MET A 70 -12.35 -6.76 2.73
CA MET A 70 -12.54 -5.73 1.73
C MET A 70 -12.14 -6.27 0.35
N PRO A 71 -13.01 -6.19 -0.67
CA PRO A 71 -12.65 -6.59 -2.02
C PRO A 71 -11.46 -5.78 -2.53
N CYS A 72 -10.68 -6.38 -3.44
CA CYS A 72 -9.59 -5.69 -4.10
C CYS A 72 -9.54 -6.00 -5.60
N CYS A 73 -9.06 -5.04 -6.38
CA CYS A 73 -8.85 -5.19 -7.81
C CYS A 73 -7.47 -4.69 -8.24
N VAL A 74 -7.05 -5.07 -9.45
CA VAL A 74 -5.80 -4.59 -10.05
C VAL A 74 -6.15 -3.66 -11.19
N ASN A 75 -5.74 -2.40 -11.06
CA ASN A 75 -5.92 -1.38 -12.08
C ASN A 75 -4.55 -0.93 -12.58
N ALA A 76 -4.21 -1.33 -13.81
CA ALA A 76 -2.93 -1.00 -14.44
C ALA A 76 -2.76 0.51 -14.71
N GLY A 77 -3.84 1.30 -14.63
CA GLY A 77 -3.82 2.76 -14.71
C GLY A 77 -3.33 3.46 -13.45
N ILE A 78 -3.22 2.76 -12.32
CA ILE A 78 -2.62 3.30 -11.08
C ILE A 78 -1.10 3.28 -11.27
N ALA A 79 -0.59 4.33 -11.91
CA ALA A 79 0.81 4.49 -12.21
C ALA A 79 1.66 4.42 -10.93
N ILE A 80 2.62 3.50 -10.90
CA ILE A 80 3.74 3.56 -9.97
C ILE A 80 4.51 4.85 -10.35
N PRO A 81 4.57 5.88 -9.50
CA PRO A 81 5.32 7.08 -9.82
C PRO A 81 6.77 6.65 -10.03
N PRO A 82 7.44 7.23 -11.03
CA PRO A 82 8.83 6.96 -11.26
C PRO A 82 9.59 7.22 -9.96
N ARG A 83 10.37 6.21 -9.53
CA ARG A 83 11.33 6.35 -8.44
C ARG A 83 12.06 7.67 -8.65
N PRO A 84 12.07 8.61 -7.68
CA PRO A 84 12.79 9.86 -7.88
C PRO A 84 14.23 9.51 -8.23
N ALA A 85 14.63 9.88 -9.46
CA ALA A 85 15.98 9.67 -9.94
C ALA A 85 16.93 10.26 -8.89
N ARG A 86 17.86 9.45 -8.40
CA ARG A 86 18.92 9.91 -7.49
C ARG A 86 19.55 11.14 -8.16
N ARG A 87 19.37 12.31 -7.55
CA ARG A 87 20.04 13.55 -7.97
C ARG A 87 21.54 13.24 -8.03
N PRO A 88 22.24 13.46 -9.16
CA PRO A 88 23.70 13.35 -9.13
C PRO A 88 24.21 14.36 -8.12
N SER A 89 24.98 13.88 -7.14
CA SER A 89 25.63 14.73 -6.13
C SER A 89 26.42 15.85 -6.83
N PRO A 90 26.34 17.10 -6.38
CA PRO A 90 27.14 18.16 -6.96
C PRO A 90 28.62 17.81 -6.80
N ARG A 91 29.33 17.65 -7.93
CA ARG A 91 30.79 17.51 -7.96
C ARG A 91 31.38 18.70 -7.21
N ARG A 92 32.07 18.41 -6.11
CA ARG A 92 32.89 19.35 -5.37
C ARG A 92 33.96 19.89 -6.33
N VAL A 93 33.77 21.12 -6.82
CA VAL A 93 34.80 21.83 -7.57
C VAL A 93 35.87 22.22 -6.55
N GLN A 94 36.95 21.43 -6.48
CA GLN A 94 38.14 21.84 -5.75
C GLN A 94 38.81 22.96 -6.56
N ARG A 95 38.74 24.19 -6.06
CA ARG A 95 39.57 25.31 -6.53
C ARG A 95 40.96 25.14 -5.91
N ALA A 96 41.98 25.02 -6.75
CA ALA A 96 43.37 25.38 -6.42
C ALA A 96 43.52 26.91 -6.52
N PRO A 97 44.35 27.54 -5.69
CA PRO A 97 45.78 27.65 -5.99
C PRO A 97 46.72 27.22 -4.85
#